data_AF-A0A1C4BJS8-F1
#
_entry.id   AF-A0A1C4BJS8-F1
#
_cell.length_a   1.000
_cell.length_b   1.000
_cell.length_c   1.000
_cell.angle_alpha   90.00
_cell.angle_beta   90.00
_cell.angle_gamma   90.00
#
_symmetry.space_group_name_H-M   'P 1'
#
loop_
_entity.id
_entity.type
_entity.pdbx_description
1 polymer ?
#
loop_
_entity_poly.entity_id
_entity_poly.type
_entity_poly.pdbx_seq_one_letter_code
_entity_poly.pdbx_strand_id
1 'polypeptide(L)'
;MCIHSSKCFQDLSAVFDPREGPWIWPEGAITEGIVSLVVKCLSGALSYYYNAVIAVSRHWQFSVSGKRCCRGSGIKFKGKDLCAKMENKGACGI
;
A
#
# COMPACT_ATOMS: atom_id res chain seq x y z
N MET A 1 -16.04 -18.28 -13.06
CA MET A 1 -17.30 -17.97 -13.77
C MET A 1 -18.44 -18.06 -12.76
N CYS A 2 -19.41 -17.14 -12.74
CA CYS A 2 -20.52 -17.14 -11.78
C CYS A 2 -21.58 -18.22 -12.11
N ILE A 3 -22.10 -18.90 -11.08
CA ILE A 3 -23.18 -19.90 -11.20
C ILE A 3 -24.57 -19.34 -10.86
N HIS A 4 -24.70 -18.04 -10.60
CA HIS A 4 -25.94 -17.36 -10.22
C HIS A 4 -26.70 -18.03 -9.06
N SER A 5 -25.97 -18.54 -8.06
CA SER A 5 -26.52 -19.18 -6.86
C SER A 5 -27.37 -18.25 -5.97
N SER A 6 -27.52 -16.97 -6.33
CA SER A 6 -28.30 -15.95 -5.60
C SER A 6 -27.81 -15.64 -4.18
N LYS A 7 -26.82 -16.37 -3.66
CA LYS A 7 -26.32 -16.25 -2.29
C LYS A 7 -25.68 -14.89 -2.01
N CYS A 8 -25.02 -14.32 -3.02
CA CYS A 8 -24.37 -13.00 -2.94
C CYS A 8 -25.38 -11.90 -2.60
N PHE A 9 -26.52 -11.83 -3.32
CA PHE A 9 -27.53 -10.80 -3.10
C PHE A 9 -28.38 -11.08 -1.86
N GLN A 10 -28.60 -12.36 -1.51
CA GLN A 10 -29.40 -12.72 -0.32
C GLN A 10 -28.68 -12.36 0.98
N ASP A 11 -27.36 -12.61 1.03
CA ASP A 11 -26.57 -12.37 2.24
C ASP A 11 -26.16 -10.89 2.37
N LEU A 12 -25.81 -10.21 1.26
CA LEU A 12 -25.47 -8.78 1.24
C LEU A 12 -26.16 -8.06 0.06
N SER A 13 -27.46 -7.81 0.20
CA SER A 13 -28.23 -7.04 -0.79
C SER A 13 -27.78 -5.59 -0.93
N ALA A 14 -27.26 -5.00 0.15
CA ALA A 14 -26.78 -3.62 0.15
C ALA A 14 -25.53 -3.42 -0.75
N VAL A 15 -24.78 -4.50 -1.02
CA VAL A 15 -23.58 -4.46 -1.87
C VAL A 15 -23.85 -5.08 -3.23
N PHE A 16 -24.64 -6.17 -3.30
CA PHE A 16 -24.91 -6.88 -4.55
C PHE A 16 -26.40 -6.79 -4.88
N ASP A 17 -26.78 -5.93 -5.82
CA ASP A 17 -28.16 -5.87 -6.35
C ASP A 17 -28.18 -5.97 -7.88
N PRO A 18 -28.61 -7.11 -8.47
CA PRO A 18 -28.65 -7.28 -9.92
C PRO A 18 -29.76 -6.47 -10.61
N ARG A 19 -30.66 -5.85 -9.85
CA ARG A 19 -31.81 -5.08 -10.39
C ARG A 19 -31.46 -3.63 -10.64
N GLU A 20 -30.42 -3.13 -9.97
CA GLU A 20 -29.93 -1.77 -10.13
C GLU A 20 -28.61 -1.76 -10.91
N GLY A 21 -28.36 -0.66 -11.62
CA GLY A 21 -27.10 -0.44 -12.33
C GLY A 21 -26.39 0.75 -11.68
N PRO A 22 -25.17 0.59 -11.13
CA PRO A 22 -24.28 -0.59 -11.08
C PRO A 22 -24.71 -1.67 -10.07
N TRP A 23 -24.47 -2.94 -10.41
CA TRP A 23 -24.91 -4.10 -9.59
C TRP A 23 -24.03 -4.41 -8.38
N ILE A 24 -22.89 -3.71 -8.24
CA ILE A 24 -22.00 -3.80 -7.09
C ILE A 24 -21.84 -2.41 -6.48
N TRP A 25 -22.15 -2.29 -5.20
CA TRP A 25 -21.99 -1.08 -4.40
C TRP A 25 -21.11 -1.36 -3.16
N PRO A 26 -19.79 -1.25 -3.28
CA PRO A 26 -18.87 -1.67 -2.22
C PRO A 26 -19.03 -0.87 -0.91
N GLU A 27 -19.63 0.31 -0.95
CA GLU A 27 -19.90 1.15 0.22
C GLU A 27 -21.11 0.66 1.06
N GLY A 28 -21.87 -0.31 0.56
CA GLY A 28 -23.09 -0.80 1.22
C GLY A 28 -22.86 -1.67 2.45
N ALA A 29 -21.61 -2.10 2.72
CA ALA A 29 -21.26 -2.90 3.89
C ALA A 29 -19.81 -2.68 4.33
N ILE A 30 -19.49 -3.17 5.53
CA ILE A 30 -18.11 -3.21 6.02
C ILE A 30 -17.26 -4.20 5.22
N THR A 31 -15.98 -3.89 5.05
CA THR A 31 -15.02 -4.71 4.30
C THR A 31 -15.01 -6.18 4.73
N GLU A 32 -15.07 -6.45 6.04
CA GLU A 32 -15.05 -7.82 6.58
C GLU A 32 -16.28 -8.65 6.14
N GLY A 33 -17.45 -8.00 6.05
CA GLY A 33 -18.68 -8.63 5.57
C GLY A 33 -18.58 -9.01 4.10
N ILE A 34 -18.02 -8.11 3.28
CA ILE A 34 -17.78 -8.35 1.86
C ILE A 34 -16.78 -9.51 1.69
N VAL A 35 -15.66 -9.49 2.41
CA VAL A 35 -14.65 -10.55 2.36
C VAL A 35 -15.23 -11.91 2.76
N SER A 36 -16.01 -11.98 3.85
CA SER A 36 -16.66 -13.23 4.29
C SER A 36 -17.57 -13.80 3.21
N LEU A 37 -18.30 -12.94 2.50
CA LEU A 37 -19.16 -13.37 1.39
C LEU A 37 -18.36 -13.89 0.21
N VAL A 38 -17.29 -13.19 -0.17
CA VAL A 38 -16.43 -13.61 -1.28
C VAL A 38 -15.83 -15.00 -1.02
N VAL A 39 -15.44 -15.29 0.23
CA VAL A 39 -14.93 -16.61 0.63
C VAL A 39 -16.01 -17.71 0.56
N LYS A 40 -17.27 -17.38 0.85
CA LYS A 40 -18.40 -18.33 0.77
C LYS A 40 -18.87 -18.59 -0.67
N CYS A 41 -18.33 -17.89 -1.67
CA CYS A 41 -18.74 -18.06 -3.06
C CYS A 41 -18.31 -19.44 -3.61
N LEU A 42 -19.27 -20.36 -3.73
CA LEU A 42 -19.05 -21.73 -4.22
C LEU A 42 -18.42 -21.80 -5.62
N SER A 43 -18.67 -20.80 -6.46
CA SER A 43 -18.14 -20.74 -7.82
C SER A 43 -16.80 -20.03 -7.94
N GLY A 44 -16.29 -19.42 -6.87
CA GLY A 44 -15.08 -18.60 -6.90
C GLY A 44 -15.15 -17.46 -7.94
N ALA A 45 -16.35 -16.92 -8.18
CA ALA A 45 -16.55 -15.89 -9.20
C ALA A 45 -16.17 -14.49 -8.73
N LEU A 46 -16.23 -14.28 -7.41
CA LEU A 46 -15.82 -13.05 -6.76
C LEU A 46 -14.37 -13.21 -6.29
N SER A 47 -13.58 -12.15 -6.49
CA SER A 47 -12.21 -12.04 -6.00
C SER A 47 -12.01 -10.65 -5.43
N TYR A 48 -11.14 -10.53 -4.43
CA TYR A 48 -10.80 -9.26 -3.80
C TYR A 48 -9.29 -9.20 -3.60
N TYR A 49 -8.78 -7.98 -3.46
CA TYR A 49 -7.41 -7.71 -3.06
C TYR A 49 -7.44 -6.67 -1.94
N TYR A 50 -6.52 -6.78 -1.00
CA TYR A 50 -6.31 -5.73 -0.02
C TYR A 50 -5.53 -4.61 -0.67
N ASN A 51 -6.01 -3.38 -0.53
CA ASN A 51 -5.21 -2.22 -0.82
C ASN A 51 -4.07 -2.20 0.20
N ALA A 52 -2.85 -2.55 -0.24
CA ALA A 52 -1.66 -2.19 0.49
C ALA A 52 -1.75 -0.67 0.65
N VAL A 53 -1.78 -0.21 1.91
CA VAL A 53 -1.88 1.22 2.28
C VAL A 53 -1.16 2.02 1.22
N ILE A 54 -1.94 2.78 0.45
CA ILE A 54 -1.40 3.74 -0.49
C ILE A 54 -0.66 4.70 0.41
N ALA A 55 0.65 4.49 0.58
CA ALA A 55 1.53 5.45 1.17
C ALA A 55 1.48 6.61 0.19
N VAL A 56 0.53 7.53 0.41
CA VAL A 56 0.48 8.82 -0.26
C VAL A 56 1.62 9.65 0.32
N SER A 57 2.85 9.18 0.10
CA SER A 57 4.04 10.01 0.02
C SER A 57 4.20 10.37 -1.45
N ARG A 58 3.21 11.07 -2.01
CA ARG A 58 3.40 11.90 -3.19
C ARG A 58 3.25 13.35 -2.77
N HIS A 59 4.17 13.80 -1.93
CA HIS A 59 4.58 15.19 -2.05
C HIS A 59 5.51 15.25 -3.25
N TRP A 60 5.19 16.14 -4.18
CA TRP A 60 6.00 16.38 -5.36
C TRP A 60 7.31 17.04 -4.90
N GLN A 61 8.46 16.41 -5.14
CA GLN A 61 9.71 17.16 -5.16
C GLN A 61 10.62 16.66 -6.26
N PHE A 62 10.54 17.43 -7.35
CA PHE A 62 11.47 17.42 -8.46
C PHE A 62 12.93 17.64 -7.98
N SER A 63 13.81 16.79 -8.51
CA SER A 63 15.26 16.85 -8.71
C SER A 63 16.08 18.06 -8.19
N VAL A 64 17.21 17.74 -7.54
CA VAL A 64 18.52 18.15 -8.09
C VAL A 64 19.62 17.13 -7.74
N SER A 65 20.28 16.68 -8.79
CA SER A 65 21.51 15.90 -8.83
C SER A 65 22.67 16.61 -8.09
N GLY A 66 23.50 15.88 -7.34
CA GLY A 66 24.84 16.36 -7.00
C GLY A 66 25.43 15.94 -5.64
N LYS A 67 26.28 14.90 -5.69
CA LYS A 67 27.50 14.68 -4.88
C LYS A 67 27.47 15.07 -3.39
N ARG A 68 27.43 14.07 -2.49
CA ARG A 68 27.82 14.25 -1.08
C ARG A 68 29.23 13.67 -0.84
N CYS A 69 30.24 14.44 -1.24
CA CYS A 69 31.56 14.33 -0.63
C CYS A 69 31.56 15.26 0.60
N CYS A 70 31.94 14.76 1.77
CA CYS A 70 32.18 15.60 2.93
C CYS A 70 33.39 16.51 2.65
N ARG A 71 33.17 17.66 2.01
CA ARG A 71 34.14 18.77 2.03
C ARG A 71 33.87 19.61 3.27
N GLY A 72 34.43 19.18 4.39
CA GLY A 72 34.55 20.04 5.56
C GLY A 72 35.81 20.89 5.43
N SER A 73 35.70 22.11 4.91
CA SER A 73 36.63 23.18 5.26
C SER A 73 36.57 23.37 6.77
N GLY A 74 37.74 23.42 7.42
CA GLY A 74 37.89 23.42 8.87
C GLY A 74 37.03 24.46 9.57
N ILE A 75 35.96 24.02 10.20
CA ILE A 75 35.25 24.75 11.25
C ILE A 75 35.04 23.76 12.39
N LYS A 76 35.74 24.02 13.51
CA LYS A 76 35.73 23.19 14.72
C LYS A 76 34.31 23.19 15.32
N PHE A 77 33.60 22.08 15.21
CA PHE A 77 32.41 21.84 16.03
C PHE A 77 32.85 21.36 17.42
N LYS A 78 32.52 22.15 18.45
CA LYS A 78 32.81 21.84 19.84
C LYS A 78 31.72 20.88 20.34
N GLY A 79 31.98 19.58 20.25
CA GLY A 79 31.24 18.55 20.99
C GLY A 79 30.64 17.42 20.14
N LYS A 80 31.33 16.27 20.17
CA LYS A 80 30.84 14.88 20.08
C LYS A 80 30.12 14.44 18.79
N ASP A 81 30.91 14.29 17.75
CA ASP A 81 31.25 13.00 17.13
C ASP A 81 30.13 11.96 16.98
N LEU A 82 29.45 11.96 15.83
CA LEU A 82 28.86 10.74 15.27
C LEU A 82 29.20 10.61 13.77
N CYS A 83 30.51 10.63 13.48
CA CYS A 83 31.07 9.95 12.31
C CYS A 83 31.87 8.69 12.76
N ALA A 84 31.54 8.14 13.94
CA ALA A 84 32.24 7.02 14.54
C ALA A 84 31.24 5.93 15.00
N LYS A 85 30.64 5.26 14.02
CA LYS A 85 30.18 3.87 14.06
C LYS A 85 29.68 3.60 12.63
N MET A 86 30.31 2.80 11.79
CA MET A 86 30.84 1.48 12.05
C MET A 86 32.02 1.21 11.13
N GLU A 87 33.03 0.61 11.72
CA GLU A 87 34.08 -0.13 11.05
C GLU A 87 33.46 -1.27 10.23
N ASN A 88 33.45 -1.16 8.90
CA ASN A 88 33.77 -2.30 8.06
C ASN A 88 34.32 -1.85 6.72
N LYS A 89 35.37 -2.54 6.30
CA LYS A 89 36.38 -2.09 5.34
C LYS A 89 35.80 -1.98 3.94
N GLY A 90 36.01 -0.82 3.30
CA GLY A 90 35.72 -0.60 1.90
C GLY A 90 36.15 0.81 1.49
N ALA A 91 37.44 0.98 1.26
CA ALA A 91 38.04 2.23 0.83
C ALA A 91 37.27 2.83 -0.36
N CYS A 92 36.86 4.09 -0.26
CA CYS A 92 36.60 4.89 -1.45
C CYS A 92 37.98 5.11 -2.08
N GLY A 93 38.30 4.27 -3.07
CA GLY A 93 39.54 4.33 -3.82
C GLY A 93 39.72 5.68 -4.51
N ILE A 94 40.99 6.02 -4.68
CA ILE A 94 41.53 7.01 -5.62
C ILE A 94 40.89 6.92 -7.01
#